data_AF-A0A2E5GX51-F1
#
_entry.id   AF-A0A2E5GX51-F1
#
_cell.length_a   1.000
_cell.length_b   1.000
_cell.length_c   1.000
_cell.angle_alpha   90.00
_cell.angle_beta   90.00
_cell.angle_gamma   90.00
#
_symmetry.space_group_name_H-M   'P 1'
#
loop_
_entity.id
_entity.type
_entity.pdbx_description
1 polymer ?
#
loop_
_entity_poly.entity_id
_entity_poly.type
_entity_poly.pdbx_seq_one_letter_code
_entity_poly.pdbx_strand_id
1 'polypeptide(L)' 'MRTREHVLDSLEKLYREELNRTADVGTSSLEFDFQRDQLYVEMLLDIRDLLKMDKQPAGKGDSLLDKAQKIRQVTRLGK' A
#
# COMPACT_ATOMS: atom_id res chain seq x y z
N MET A 1 0.86 6.51 -8.94
CA MET A 1 -0.16 5.96 -8.01
C MET A 1 -0.43 7.03 -6.96
N ARG A 2 -1.69 7.29 -6.59
CA ARG A 2 -1.98 8.24 -5.50
C ARG A 2 -1.39 7.73 -4.18
N THR A 3 -0.81 8.62 -3.38
CA THR A 3 -0.30 8.30 -2.04
C THR A 3 -1.48 8.05 -1.10
N ARG A 4 -1.21 7.39 0.05
CA ARG A 4 -2.22 7.15 1.10
C ARG A 4 -2.85 8.48 1.55
N GLU A 5 -2.02 9.47 1.85
CA GLU A 5 -2.44 10.83 2.24
C GLU A 5 -3.38 11.45 1.20
N HIS A 6 -3.01 11.46 -0.09
CA HIS A 6 -3.85 12.03 -1.13
C HIS A 6 -5.25 11.38 -1.24
N VAL A 7 -5.37 10.08 -0.93
CA VAL A 7 -6.67 9.38 -0.97
C VAL A 7 -7.52 9.77 0.23
N LEU A 8 -6.92 9.84 1.43
CA LEU A 8 -7.61 10.26 2.65
C LEU A 8 -8.03 11.74 2.59
N ASP A 9 -7.15 12.61 2.09
CA ASP A 9 -7.47 14.04 1.89
C ASP A 9 -8.66 14.22 0.93
N SER A 10 -8.73 13.38 -0.12
CA SER A 10 -9.85 13.41 -1.06
C SER A 10 -11.17 12.97 -0.40
N LEU A 11 -11.10 11.96 0.47
CA LEU A 11 -12.26 11.48 1.24
C LEU A 11 -12.73 12.55 2.24
N GLU A 12 -11.82 13.17 2.98
CA GLU A 12 -12.13 14.24 3.93
C GLU A 12 -12.76 15.44 3.21
N LYS A 13 -12.21 15.82 2.04
CA LYS A 13 -12.77 16.91 1.25
C LYS A 13 -14.22 16.63 0.84
N LEU A 14 -14.51 15.41 0.38
CA LEU A 14 -15.87 15.01 0.00
C LEU A 14 -16.82 15.07 1.20
N TYR A 15 -16.39 14.57 2.35
CA TYR A 15 -17.18 14.66 3.58
C TYR A 15 -17.50 16.10 3.97
N ARG A 16 -16.51 17.01 3.94
CA ARG A 16 -16.72 18.43 4.24
C ARG A 16 -17.68 19.09 3.25
N GLU A 17 -17.60 18.74 1.98
CA GLU A 17 -18.52 19.24 0.95
C GLU A 17 -19.96 18.79 1.23
N GLU A 18 -20.18 17.53 1.57
CA GLU A 18 -21.52 17.02 1.90
C GLU A 18 -22.03 17.56 3.24
N LEU A 19 -21.16 17.68 4.25
CA LEU A 19 -21.52 18.27 5.54
C LEU A 19 -22.03 19.71 5.37
N ASN A 20 -21.38 20.49 4.50
CA ASN A 20 -21.82 21.85 4.18
C ASN A 20 -23.16 21.88 3.43
N ARG A 21 -23.52 20.82 2.69
CA ARG A 21 -24.81 20.71 1.99
C ARG A 21 -25.94 20.29 2.91
N THR A 22 -25.66 19.46 3.91
CA THR A 22 -26.66 18.89 4.82
C THR A 22 -26.73 19.61 6.16
N ALA A 23 -26.18 20.83 6.29
CA ALA A 23 -26.08 21.56 7.56
C ALA A 23 -27.41 21.75 8.34
N ASP A 24 -28.56 21.51 7.70
CA ASP A 24 -29.91 21.62 8.28
C ASP A 24 -30.60 20.27 8.58
N VAL A 25 -29.95 19.12 8.29
CA VAL A 25 -30.53 17.78 8.42
C VAL A 25 -29.56 16.86 9.15
N GLY A 26 -30.07 16.02 10.06
CA GLY A 26 -29.28 15.23 11.02
C GLY A 26 -27.99 14.61 10.45
N THR A 27 -26.85 15.02 10.99
CA THR A 27 -25.50 14.67 10.49
C THR A 27 -25.03 13.28 10.88
N SER A 28 -25.74 12.59 11.77
CA SER A 28 -25.31 11.30 12.34
C SER A 28 -25.15 10.19 11.30
N SER A 29 -26.00 10.15 10.27
CA SER A 29 -25.85 9.17 9.19
C SER A 29 -24.61 9.47 8.34
N LEU A 30 -24.37 10.76 8.04
CA LEU A 30 -23.22 11.19 7.26
C LEU A 30 -21.91 10.91 7.99
N GLU A 31 -21.87 11.16 9.30
CA GLU A 31 -20.73 10.83 10.17
C GLU A 31 -20.45 9.32 10.19
N PHE A 32 -21.49 8.50 10.34
CA PHE A 32 -21.35 7.04 10.31
C PHE A 32 -20.85 6.54 8.95
N ASP A 33 -21.43 7.03 7.85
CA ASP A 33 -21.02 6.67 6.51
C ASP A 33 -19.57 7.07 6.23
N PHE A 34 -19.15 8.27 6.66
CA PHE A 34 -17.76 8.72 6.55
C PHE A 34 -16.79 7.80 7.30
N GLN A 35 -17.11 7.42 8.54
CA GLN A 35 -16.29 6.50 9.33
C GLN A 35 -16.17 5.12 8.67
N ARG A 36 -17.28 4.59 8.14
CA ARG A 36 -17.29 3.32 7.42
C ARG A 36 -16.43 3.40 6.16
N ASP A 37 -16.56 4.47 5.39
CA ASP A 37 -15.83 4.66 4.14
C ASP A 37 -14.33 4.85 4.39
N GLN A 38 -13.95 5.53 5.47
CA GLN A 38 -12.56 5.62 5.91
C GLN A 38 -11.97 4.24 6.20
N LEU A 39 -12.68 3.40 6.96
CA LEU A 39 -12.23 2.03 7.27
C LEU A 39 -12.04 1.19 6.01
N TYR A 40 -12.96 1.30 5.05
CA TYR A 40 -12.84 0.59 3.77
C TYR A 40 -11.64 1.05 2.95
N VAL A 41 -11.40 2.35 2.88
CA VAL A 41 -10.22 2.89 2.18
C VAL A 41 -8.93 2.40 2.83
N GLU A 42 -8.85 2.41 4.16
CA GLU A 42 -7.67 1.91 4.89
C GLU A 42 -7.39 0.44 4.59
N MET A 43 -8.42 -0.41 4.66
CA MET A 43 -8.30 -1.84 4.35
C MET A 43 -7.85 -2.07 2.90
N LEU A 44 -8.39 -1.32 1.94
CA LEU A 44 -7.99 -1.42 0.53
C LEU A 44 -6.55 -0.96 0.30
N LEU A 45 -6.09 0.07 1.02
CA LEU A 45 -4.71 0.53 0.98
C LEU A 45 -3.76 -0.52 1.56
N ASP A 46 -4.14 -1.19 2.65
CA ASP A 46 -3.36 -2.28 3.24
C ASP A 46 -3.26 -3.48 2.30
N ILE A 47 -4.38 -3.90 1.69
CA ILE A 47 -4.39 -4.98 0.68
C ILE A 47 -3.48 -4.61 -0.51
N ARG A 48 -3.57 -3.37 -1.00
CA ARG A 48 -2.71 -2.88 -2.08
C ARG A 48 -1.23 -2.96 -1.70
N ASP A 49 -0.89 -2.57 -0.46
CA ASP A 49 0.49 -2.59 0.01
C ASP A 49 1.00 -4.03 0.17
N LEU A 50 0.16 -4.98 0.63
CA LEU A 50 0.45 -6.42 0.60
C LEU A 50 0.69 -6.94 -0.82
N LEU A 51 -0.17 -6.59 -1.78
CA LEU A 51 -0.03 -6.99 -3.19
C LEU A 51 1.20 -6.39 -3.88
N LYS A 52 1.71 -5.25 -3.38
CA LYS A 52 2.98 -4.68 -3.84
C LYS A 52 4.18 -5.43 -3.30
N MET A 53 4.12 -5.94 -2.07
CA MET A 53 5.19 -6.75 -1.48
C MET A 53 5.40 -8.05 -2.27
N ASP A 54 4.34 -8.74 -2.68
CA ASP A 54 4.42 -9.94 -3.53
C ASP A 54 5.03 -9.67 -4.91
N LYS A 55 4.92 -8.44 -5.40
CA LYS A 55 5.47 -8.02 -6.70
C LYS A 55 6.89 -7.50 -6.62
N GLN A 56 7.49 -7.42 -5.43
CA GLN A 56 8.92 -7.16 -5.35
C GLN A 56 9.62 -8.41 -5.90
N PRO A 57 10.23 -8.36 -7.10
CA PRO A 57 10.99 -9.52 -7.58
C PRO A 57 12.05 -9.76 -6.52
N ALA A 58 12.25 -11.03 -6.14
CA ALA A 58 13.32 -11.44 -5.22
C ALA A 58 14.62 -10.72 -5.64
N GLY A 59 14.90 -9.62 -4.96
CA GLY A 59 15.81 -8.61 -5.46
C GLY A 59 17.20 -9.04 -5.07
N LYS A 60 17.91 -9.68 -6.02
CA LYS A 60 19.38 -9.77 -6.03
C LYS A 60 20.00 -10.25 -4.71
N GLY A 61 19.48 -11.32 -4.13
CA GLY A 61 20.34 -12.19 -3.34
C GLY A 61 21.28 -12.86 -4.33
N ASP A 62 22.52 -12.36 -4.43
CA ASP A 62 23.69 -12.92 -5.13
C ASP A 62 23.34 -14.30 -5.73
N SER A 63 23.01 -14.31 -7.03
CA SER A 63 22.28 -15.39 -7.69
C SER A 63 22.84 -16.74 -7.24
N LEU A 64 22.01 -17.75 -6.99
CA LEU A 64 22.52 -19.09 -6.64
C LEU A 64 23.55 -19.57 -7.67
N LEU A 65 23.43 -19.10 -8.92
CA LEU A 65 24.42 -19.25 -9.97
C LEU A 65 25.75 -18.51 -9.68
N ASP A 66 25.72 -17.27 -9.21
CA ASP A 66 26.91 -16.49 -8.83
C ASP A 66 27.63 -17.13 -7.64
N LYS A 67 26.88 -17.62 -6.65
CA LYS A 67 27.44 -18.38 -5.51
C LYS A 67 28.08 -19.68 -5.98
N ALA A 68 27.42 -20.42 -6.88
CA ALA A 68 27.97 -21.65 -7.46
C ALA A 68 29.23 -21.39 -8.31
N GLN A 69 29.26 -20.27 -9.06
CA GLN A 69 30.43 -19.86 -9.83
C GLN A 69 31.61 -19.49 -8.92
N LYS A 70 31.39 -18.78 -7.82
CA LYS A 70 32.43 -18.46 -6.83
C LYS A 70 33.03 -19.73 -6.22
N ILE A 71 32.20 -20.71 -5.84
CA ILE A 71 32.69 -21.99 -5.31
C ILE A 71 33.57 -22.70 -6.34
N ARG A 72 33.12 -22.78 -7.60
CA ARG A 72 33.90 -23.40 -8.69
C ARG A 72 35.25 -22.73 -8.92
N GLN A 73 35.32 -21.40 -8.85
CA GLN A 73 36.57 -20.66 -9.02
C GLN A 73 37.57 -20.94 -7.89
N VAL A 74 37.09 -20.99 -6.63
CA VAL A 74 37.93 -21.30 -5.47
C VAL A 74 38.51 -22.71 -5.55
N THR A 75 37.71 -23.71 -5.97
CA THR A 75 38.21 -25.08 -6.13
C THR A 75 39.23 -25.22 -7.27
N ARG A 76 39.20 -24.34 -8.28
CA ARG A 76 40.14 -24.35 -9.40
C ARG A 76 41.50 -23.74 -9.06
N LEU A 77 41.57 -22.87 -8.05
CA LEU A 77 42.80 -22.18 -7.61
C LEU A 77 43.61 -23.00 -6.58
N GLY A 78 43.05 -24.09 -6.06
CA GLY A 78 43.70 -24.99 -5.08
C GLY A 78 44.42 -26.21 -5.70
N LYS A 79 44.65 -26.22 -7.01
CA LYS A 79 45.50 -27.18 -7.74
C LYS A 79 46.65 -26.43 -8.38
#